data_AF-A0A2D5ZPP6-F1
#
_entry.id   AF-A0A2D5ZPP6-F1
#
_cell.length_a   1.000
_cell.length_b   1.000
_cell.length_c   1.000
_cell.angle_alpha   90.00
_cell.angle_beta   90.00
_cell.angle_gamma   90.00
#
_symmetry.space_group_name_H-M   'P 1'
#
loop_
_entity.id
_entity.type
_entity.pdbx_description
1 polymer ?
#
loop_
_entity_poly.entity_id
_entity_poly.type
_entity_poly.pdbx_seq_one_letter_code
_entity_poly.pdbx_strand_id
1 'polypeptide(L)'
;MSDLRSLFREYWERVLHDDPTLATQLGDRRFENRLTDCSEETRAEKLDFEESCLRRAREIDPETLSECDRIEREIFIELIGVGDLRAVIIKPTVSIII
;
A
#
# COMPACT_ATOMS: atom_id res chain seq x y z
N MET A 1 -4.54 14.71 -15.24
CA MET A 1 -4.82 13.73 -14.17
C MET A 1 -3.88 14.11 -13.03
N SER A 2 -4.38 14.36 -11.81
CA SER A 2 -3.52 14.80 -10.70
C SER A 2 -2.55 13.70 -10.28
N ASP A 3 -1.40 14.07 -9.71
CA ASP A 3 -0.38 13.11 -9.24
C ASP A 3 -0.95 12.14 -8.21
N LEU A 4 -1.86 12.60 -7.35
CA LEU A 4 -2.60 11.77 -6.39
C LEU A 4 -3.44 10.68 -7.08
N ARG A 5 -4.18 11.02 -8.14
CA ARG A 5 -5.02 10.05 -8.87
C ARG A 5 -4.19 9.02 -9.62
N SER A 6 -3.01 9.43 -10.11
CA SER A 6 -2.05 8.50 -10.71
C SER A 6 -1.50 7.54 -9.67
N LEU A 7 -1.17 8.02 -8.47
CA LEU A 7 -0.72 7.19 -7.35
C LEU A 7 -1.79 6.17 -6.91
N PHE A 8 -3.05 6.60 -6.78
CA PHE A 8 -4.15 5.68 -6.42
C PHE A 8 -4.36 4.60 -7.47
N ARG A 9 -4.27 4.96 -8.76
CA ARG A 9 -4.39 3.98 -9.85
C ARG A 9 -3.27 2.95 -9.79
N GLU A 10 -2.04 3.40 -9.60
CA GLU A 10 -0.87 2.53 -9.50
C GLU A 10 -0.99 1.56 -8.31
N TYR A 11 -1.35 2.09 -7.13
CA TYR A 11 -1.57 1.28 -5.95
C TYR A 11 -2.68 0.24 -6.17
N TRP A 12 -3.83 0.66 -6.70
CA TRP A 12 -4.94 -0.25 -6.94
C TRP A 12 -4.62 -1.34 -7.97
N GLU A 13 -3.91 -0.99 -9.05
CA GLU A 13 -3.48 -1.96 -10.04
C GLU A 13 -2.51 -2.98 -9.44
N ARG A 14 -1.58 -2.53 -8.57
CA ARG A 14 -0.68 -3.42 -7.84
C ARG A 14 -1.46 -4.35 -6.91
N VAL A 15 -2.42 -3.84 -6.14
CA VAL A 15 -3.26 -4.66 -5.23
C VAL A 15 -3.99 -5.77 -5.99
N LEU A 16 -4.60 -5.47 -7.13
CA LEU A 16 -5.32 -6.48 -7.92
C LEU A 16 -4.39 -7.50 -8.57
N HIS A 17 -3.20 -7.08 -9.03
CA HIS A 17 -2.18 -7.98 -9.55
C HIS A 17 -1.68 -8.95 -8.46
N ASP A 18 -1.48 -8.41 -7.27
CA ASP A 18 -0.88 -9.11 -6.13
C ASP A 18 -1.87 -9.96 -5.33
N ASP A 19 -3.18 -9.73 -5.51
CA ASP A 19 -4.28 -10.55 -4.99
C ASP A 19 -5.27 -10.92 -6.12
N PRO A 20 -4.96 -11.97 -6.90
CA PRO A 20 -5.85 -12.47 -7.96
C PRO A 20 -7.22 -12.95 -7.45
N THR A 21 -7.32 -13.31 -6.17
CA THR A 21 -8.59 -13.71 -5.56
C THR A 21 -9.50 -12.50 -5.40
N LEU A 22 -8.97 -11.39 -4.89
CA LEU A 22 -9.69 -10.12 -4.81
C LEU A 22 -10.09 -9.62 -6.21
N ALA A 23 -9.18 -9.69 -7.19
CA ALA A 23 -9.49 -9.34 -8.57
C ALA A 23 -10.70 -10.13 -9.10
N THR A 24 -10.72 -11.45 -8.88
CA THR A 24 -11.84 -12.32 -9.25
C THR A 24 -13.14 -11.94 -8.54
N GLN A 25 -13.09 -11.66 -7.23
CA GLN A 25 -14.25 -11.24 -6.45
C GLN A 25 -14.87 -9.93 -6.97
N LEU A 26 -14.04 -9.04 -7.50
CA LEU A 26 -14.46 -7.78 -8.11
C LEU A 26 -14.86 -7.91 -9.59
N GLY A 27 -14.79 -9.12 -10.16
CA GLY A 27 -15.13 -9.40 -11.56
C GLY A 27 -14.00 -9.08 -12.55
N ASP A 28 -12.80 -8.78 -12.07
CA ASP A 28 -11.62 -8.56 -12.90
C ASP A 28 -10.95 -9.89 -13.25
N ARG A 29 -11.04 -10.28 -14.52
CA ARG A 29 -10.52 -11.55 -15.03
C ARG A 29 -9.07 -11.51 -15.51
N ARG A 30 -8.39 -10.35 -15.41
CA ARG A 30 -7.01 -10.19 -15.92
C ARG A 30 -5.99 -11.14 -15.28
N PHE A 31 -6.29 -11.66 -14.08
CA PHE A 31 -5.40 -12.52 -13.29
C PHE A 31 -5.98 -13.90 -12.95
N GLU A 32 -7.03 -14.34 -13.67
CA GLU A 32 -7.76 -15.58 -13.35
C GLU A 32 -6.92 -16.88 -13.45
N ASN A 33 -5.75 -16.81 -14.06
CA ASN A 33 -4.78 -17.90 -14.20
C ASN A 33 -3.65 -17.86 -13.16
N ARG A 34 -3.77 -17.04 -12.11
CA ARG A 34 -2.76 -16.83 -11.08
C ARG A 34 -3.30 -17.08 -9.68
N LEU A 35 -2.40 -17.44 -8.78
CA LEU A 35 -2.63 -17.45 -7.34
C LEU A 35 -1.70 -16.44 -6.69
N THR A 36 -2.11 -15.93 -5.52
CA THR A 36 -1.29 -15.04 -4.70
C THR A 36 0.03 -15.72 -4.34
N ASP A 37 1.15 -15.05 -4.63
CA ASP A 37 2.46 -15.46 -4.12
C ASP A 37 2.59 -15.00 -2.65
N CYS A 38 2.74 -15.97 -1.76
CA CYS A 38 2.85 -15.79 -0.32
C CYS A 38 4.29 -15.96 0.19
N SER A 39 5.29 -15.94 -0.70
CA SER A 39 6.70 -16.00 -0.33
C SER A 39 7.14 -14.78 0.50
N GLU A 40 8.23 -14.95 1.24
CA GLU A 40 8.82 -13.85 2.01
C GLU A 40 9.37 -12.73 1.11
N GLU A 41 9.88 -13.09 -0.07
CA GLU A 41 10.37 -12.16 -1.09
C GLU A 41 9.24 -11.25 -1.59
N THR A 42 8.14 -11.83 -2.07
CA THR A 42 6.97 -11.05 -2.50
C THR A 42 6.40 -10.20 -1.37
N ARG A 43 6.43 -10.70 -0.13
CA ARG A 43 6.00 -9.90 1.03
C ARG A 43 6.91 -8.69 1.26
N ALA A 44 8.23 -8.83 1.10
CA ALA A 44 9.17 -7.72 1.20
C ALA A 44 8.92 -6.69 0.08
N GLU A 45 8.76 -7.14 -1.16
CA GLU A 45 8.47 -6.26 -2.30
C GLU A 45 7.16 -5.47 -2.16
N LYS A 46 6.14 -6.08 -1.55
CA LYS A 46 4.87 -5.40 -1.23
C LYS A 46 5.08 -4.27 -0.24
N LEU A 47 5.87 -4.51 0.80
CA LEU A 47 6.17 -3.51 1.82
C LEU A 47 6.98 -2.34 1.26
N ASP A 48 8.03 -2.63 0.49
CA ASP A 48 8.85 -1.60 -0.16
C ASP A 48 8.00 -0.72 -1.09
N PHE A 49 7.04 -1.35 -1.79
CA PHE A 49 6.09 -0.63 -2.64
C PHE A 49 5.14 0.26 -1.81
N GLU A 50 4.55 -0.27 -0.74
CA GLU A 50 3.67 0.47 0.18
C GLU A 50 4.40 1.67 0.83
N GLU A 51 5.65 1.49 1.28
CA GLU A 51 6.49 2.58 1.81
C GLU A 51 6.74 3.67 0.76
N SER A 52 7.02 3.26 -0.49
CA SER A 52 7.19 4.19 -1.60
C SER A 52 5.91 4.98 -1.89
N CYS A 53 4.75 4.32 -1.88
CA CYS A 53 3.44 4.97 -2.04
C CYS A 53 3.17 5.96 -0.90
N LEU A 54 3.44 5.58 0.34
CA LEU A 54 3.24 6.42 1.52
C LEU A 54 4.13 7.67 1.47
N ARG A 55 5.40 7.52 1.10
CA ARG A 55 6.33 8.65 0.89
C ARG A 55 5.82 9.59 -0.19
N ARG A 56 5.44 9.06 -1.35
CA ARG A 56 4.90 9.86 -2.48
C ARG A 56 3.61 10.59 -2.10
N ALA A 57 2.71 9.94 -1.36
CA ALA A 57 1.49 10.59 -0.88
C ALA A 57 1.82 11.77 0.07
N ARG A 58 2.78 11.59 0.99
CA ARG A 58 3.21 12.64 1.92
C ARG A 58 3.89 13.82 1.23
N GLU A 59 4.60 13.60 0.13
CA GLU A 59 5.25 14.64 -0.69
C GLU A 59 4.27 15.55 -1.44
N ILE A 60 3.03 15.10 -1.67
CA ILE A 60 1.99 15.92 -2.31
C ILE A 60 1.54 17.01 -1.34
N ASP A 61 1.67 18.27 -1.75
CA ASP A 61 1.26 19.45 -0.98
C ASP A 61 -0.29 19.51 -0.88
N PRO A 62 -0.87 19.38 0.32
CA PRO A 62 -2.32 19.41 0.51
C PRO A 62 -2.96 20.73 0.09
N GLU A 63 -2.24 21.86 0.13
CA GLU A 63 -2.78 23.17 -0.25
C GLU A 63 -3.04 23.29 -1.76
N THR A 64 -2.44 22.39 -2.56
CA THR A 64 -2.67 22.31 -4.01
C THR A 64 -3.87 21.42 -4.39
N LEU A 65 -4.47 20.73 -3.42
CA LEU A 65 -5.53 19.76 -3.62
C LEU A 65 -6.92 20.37 -3.38
N SER A 66 -7.93 19.77 -4.03
CA SER A 66 -9.33 20.01 -3.67
C SER A 66 -9.60 19.52 -2.24
N GLU A 67 -10.68 19.99 -1.61
CA GLU A 67 -11.09 19.49 -0.29
C GLU A 67 -11.30 17.96 -0.27
N CYS A 68 -11.97 17.43 -1.30
CA CYS A 68 -12.15 15.98 -1.44
C CYS A 68 -10.81 15.25 -1.60
N ASP A 69 -9.93 15.72 -2.49
CA ASP A 69 -8.63 15.09 -2.76
C ASP A 69 -7.74 15.13 -1.49
N ARG A 70 -7.84 16.17 -0.65
CA ARG A 70 -7.16 16.20 0.66
C ARG A 70 -7.63 15.08 1.58
N ILE A 71 -8.95 14.90 1.70
CA ILE A 71 -9.52 13.83 2.53
C ILE A 71 -9.12 12.45 1.98
N GLU A 72 -9.21 12.25 0.67
CA GLU A 72 -8.78 11.00 0.02
C GLU A 72 -7.30 10.70 0.28
N ARG A 73 -6.43 11.72 0.21
CA ARG A 73 -5.00 11.59 0.54
C ARG A 73 -4.77 11.18 1.99
N GLU A 74 -5.43 11.81 2.95
CA GLU A 74 -5.29 11.46 4.37
C GLU A 74 -5.76 10.03 4.65
N ILE A 75 -6.91 9.62 4.09
CA ILE A 75 -7.40 8.24 4.18
C ILE A 75 -6.38 7.26 3.62
N PHE A 76 -5.78 7.58 2.47
CA PHE A 76 -4.77 6.71 1.84
C PHE A 76 -3.50 6.58 2.70
N ILE A 77 -3.02 7.68 3.28
CA ILE A 77 -1.86 7.68 4.19
C ILE A 77 -2.14 6.81 5.42
N GLU A 78 -3.31 6.95 6.03
CA GLU A 78 -3.69 6.14 7.21
C GLU A 78 -3.89 4.67 6.85
N LEU A 79 -4.57 4.36 5.74
CA LEU A 79 -4.83 2.99 5.30
C LEU A 79 -3.53 2.20 5.10
N ILE A 80 -2.55 2.80 4.43
CA ILE A 80 -1.26 2.16 4.17
C ILE A 80 -0.37 2.19 5.41
N GLY A 81 -0.41 3.28 6.20
CA GLY A 81 0.36 3.41 7.43
C GLY A 81 0.04 2.36 8.50
N VAL A 82 -1.20 1.84 8.53
CA VAL A 82 -1.58 0.74 9.44
C VAL A 82 -0.90 -0.59 9.08
N GLY A 83 -0.46 -0.78 7.83
CA GLY A 83 0.35 -1.94 7.43
C GLY A 83 1.75 -1.96 8.08
N ASP A 84 2.25 -0.79 8.47
CA ASP A 84 3.53 -0.58 9.16
C ASP A 84 3.44 -0.84 10.67
N LEU A 85 2.82 -1.96 11.07
CA LEU A 85 2.94 -2.47 12.44
C LEU A 85 4.34 -3.02 12.73
N ARG A 86 5.30 -2.97 11.78
CA ARG A 86 6.70 -3.32 12.03
C ARG A 86 7.35 -2.42 13.07
N ALA A 87 6.99 -1.13 13.12
CA ALA A 87 7.46 -0.23 14.17
C ALA A 87 6.99 -0.64 15.59
N VAL A 88 5.88 -1.37 15.69
CA VAL A 88 5.29 -1.82 16.95
C VAL A 88 5.69 -3.27 17.29
N ILE A 89 5.79 -4.15 16.30
CA ILE A 89 6.02 -5.60 16.47
C ILE A 89 7.50 -5.96 16.34
N ILE A 90 8.31 -5.18 15.61
CA ILE A 90 9.76 -5.36 15.45
C ILE A 90 10.52 -4.19 16.08
N LYS A 91 10.17 -3.83 17.32
CA LYS A 91 11.23 -3.40 18.24
C LYS A 91 11.86 -4.67 18.79
N PRO A 92 13.10 -5.03 18.41
CA PRO A 92 13.80 -6.04 19.16
C PRO A 92 14.04 -5.44 20.55
N THR A 93 13.25 -5.87 21.53
CA THR A 93 13.57 -5.67 22.93
C THR A 93 14.84 -6.48 23.20
N VAL A 94 16.00 -5.89 22.89
CA VAL A 94 17.29 -6.43 23.29
C VAL A 94 17.52 -6.04 24.74
N SER A 95 17.32 -7.00 25.64
CA SER A 95 18.33 -7.42 26.64
C SER A 95 17.66 -8.35 27.65
N ILE A 96 17.68 -9.66 27.36
CA ILE A 96 17.73 -10.63 28.46
C ILE A 96 19.19 -10.67 28.88
N ILE A 97 19.44 -10.10 30.06
CA ILE A 97 20.67 -10.22 30.81
C ILE A 97 20.86 -11.72 31.11
N ILE A 98 21.95 -12.30 30.62
CA ILE A 98 22.54 -13.53 31.15
C ILE A 98 24.00 -13.23 31.44
#